data_AF-A0A935Q5N9-F1
#
_entry.id   AF-A0A935Q5N9-F1
#
_cell.length_a   1.000
_cell.length_b   1.000
_cell.length_c   1.000
_cell.angle_alpha   90.00
_cell.angle_beta   90.00
_cell.angle_gamma   90.00
#
_symmetry.space_group_name_H-M   'P 1'
#
loop_
_entity.id
_entity.type
_entity.pdbx_description
1 polymer ?
#
loop_
_entity_poly.entity_id
_entity_poly.type
_entity_poly.pdbx_seq_one_letter_code
_entity_poly.pdbx_strand_id
1 'polypeptide(L)'
;MAYEDLYLAYKLNNRVDSAYKYQGLALVAKDSLYKIRIRNLADFQNLSLEESLRLENLENERIRTQSKIRTYGMLAGLAVLTIIGFILYRNNRQKQKTNKVLEKTLFNLQSTQSQLIQSEKMASLGELTAGIAHEIQNPLNFVNNFSEVSNELIDEMKTEFKKGDTDEGFAIADDIKQNLEKILHHGKRADAIVKGMLQHSSSGTGKKEPTDINKLADEYLRLAYHGLRAKDKSFNATMKTDFDETIGNINIIPQDIGRVILNLINNAFYVVDEKKKHASASSAGQPYEPTVSVSTKKINGKVEIKVNDNGNGIPQKVLDKIFQPFFTTKPTGQGTGLGLSLSYDIVKAHGGEIKVNTKESEGTEFSIILPL
;
A
#
# COMPACT_ATOMS: atom_id res chain seq x y z
N MET A 1 -16.06 78.29 92.34
CA MET A 1 -17.04 79.40 92.25
C MET A 1 -17.59 79.71 93.63
N ALA A 2 -18.49 78.92 94.23
CA ALA A 2 -19.11 79.26 95.53
C ALA A 2 -18.14 79.68 96.69
N TYR A 3 -17.00 79.02 96.88
CA TYR A 3 -16.03 79.41 97.92
C TYR A 3 -15.19 80.66 97.58
N GLU A 4 -15.00 80.94 96.28
CA GLU A 4 -14.27 82.10 95.79
C GLU A 4 -15.14 83.37 95.93
N ASP A 5 -16.44 83.21 95.68
CA ASP A 5 -17.45 84.24 95.90
C ASP A 5 -17.60 84.57 97.41
N LEU A 6 -17.60 83.54 98.27
CA LEU A 6 -17.61 83.71 99.74
C LEU A 6 -16.32 84.37 100.25
N TYR A 7 -15.15 84.03 99.70
CA TYR A 7 -13.89 84.72 100.00
C TYR A 7 -13.99 86.22 99.73
N LEU A 8 -14.44 86.60 98.53
CA LEU A 8 -14.62 87.99 98.12
C LEU A 8 -15.57 88.74 99.06
N ALA A 9 -16.70 88.12 99.41
CA ALA A 9 -17.69 88.70 100.32
C ALA A 9 -17.15 88.96 101.74
N TYR A 10 -16.40 88.03 102.33
CA TYR A 10 -15.83 88.22 103.68
C TYR A 10 -14.63 89.17 103.69
N LYS A 11 -13.85 89.23 102.61
CA LYS A 11 -12.75 90.19 102.43
C LYS A 11 -13.27 91.63 102.38
N LEU A 12 -14.35 91.87 101.65
CA LEU A 12 -15.00 93.18 101.54
C LEU A 12 -15.58 93.67 102.88
N ASN A 13 -16.01 92.76 103.76
CA ASN A 13 -16.55 93.07 105.09
C ASN A 13 -15.49 93.15 106.21
N ASN A 14 -14.20 93.27 105.87
CA ASN A 14 -13.08 93.36 106.82
C ASN A 14 -12.97 92.19 107.83
N ARG A 15 -13.58 91.03 107.53
CA ARG A 15 -13.49 89.82 108.36
C ARG A 15 -12.35 88.93 107.85
N VAL A 16 -11.13 89.32 108.23
CA VAL A 16 -9.88 88.76 107.70
C VAL A 16 -9.79 87.24 107.91
N ASP A 17 -10.19 86.72 109.08
CA ASP A 17 -10.12 85.29 109.39
C ASP A 17 -11.03 84.44 108.49
N SER A 18 -12.26 84.92 108.26
CA SER A 18 -13.23 84.22 107.41
C SER A 18 -12.82 84.30 105.93
N ALA A 19 -12.32 85.45 105.48
CA ALA A 19 -11.77 85.61 104.14
C ALA A 19 -10.61 84.62 103.89
N TYR A 20 -9.65 84.55 104.81
CA TYR A 20 -8.51 83.64 104.68
C TYR A 20 -8.94 82.17 104.63
N LYS A 21 -9.90 81.78 105.47
CA LYS A 21 -10.48 80.42 105.47
C LYS A 21 -11.11 80.07 104.11
N TYR A 22 -11.96 80.95 103.57
CA TYR A 22 -12.63 80.69 102.29
C TYR A 22 -11.70 80.82 101.08
N GLN A 23 -10.64 81.62 101.17
CA GLN A 23 -9.57 81.65 100.16
C GLN A 23 -8.85 80.30 100.07
N GLY A 24 -8.50 79.71 101.22
CA GLY A 24 -7.92 78.37 101.29
C GLY A 24 -8.84 77.31 100.69
N LEU A 25 -10.14 77.35 101.02
CA LEU A 25 -11.14 76.43 100.45
C LEU A 25 -11.33 76.59 98.94
N ALA A 26 -11.31 77.83 98.43
CA ALA A 26 -11.42 78.11 97.00
C ALA A 26 -10.20 77.60 96.22
N LEU A 27 -8.98 77.82 96.75
CA LEU A 27 -7.74 77.30 96.17
C LEU A 27 -7.73 75.76 96.13
N VAL A 28 -8.12 75.11 97.22
CA VAL A 28 -8.22 73.64 97.29
C VAL A 28 -9.27 73.10 96.31
N ALA A 29 -10.44 73.75 96.20
CA ALA A 29 -11.48 73.35 95.25
C ALA A 29 -11.04 73.53 93.78
N LYS A 30 -10.33 74.63 93.46
CA LYS A 30 -9.81 74.91 92.11
C LYS A 30 -8.70 73.94 91.72
N ASP A 31 -7.75 73.67 92.62
CA ASP A 31 -6.69 72.68 92.41
C ASP A 31 -7.27 71.27 92.22
N SER A 32 -8.29 70.91 93.02
CA SER A 32 -9.02 69.64 92.86
C SER A 32 -9.70 69.51 91.50
N LEU A 33 -10.45 70.54 91.06
CA LEU A 33 -11.12 70.55 89.75
C LEU A 33 -10.12 70.54 88.58
N TYR A 34 -9.00 71.25 88.69
CA TYR A 34 -7.94 71.25 87.69
C TYR A 34 -7.28 69.88 87.58
N LYS A 35 -6.99 69.23 88.71
CA LYS A 35 -6.51 67.84 88.77
C LYS A 35 -7.50 66.86 88.13
N ILE A 36 -8.79 67.00 88.40
CA ILE A 36 -9.85 66.18 87.77
C ILE A 36 -9.90 66.41 86.25
N ARG A 37 -9.82 67.66 85.79
CA ARG A 37 -9.83 67.99 84.36
C ARG A 37 -8.61 67.43 83.63
N ILE A 38 -7.42 67.56 84.21
CA ILE A 38 -6.19 66.98 83.65
C ILE A 38 -6.29 65.46 83.60
N ARG A 39 -6.80 64.83 84.67
CA ARG A 39 -7.03 63.38 84.71
C ARG A 39 -7.97 62.93 83.59
N ASN A 40 -9.13 63.57 83.46
CA ASN A 40 -10.09 63.23 82.41
C ASN A 40 -9.53 63.44 80.99
N LEU A 41 -8.71 64.47 80.78
CA LEU A 41 -8.07 64.73 79.49
C LEU A 41 -7.00 63.67 79.17
N ALA A 42 -6.20 63.28 80.16
CA ALA A 42 -5.22 62.22 80.03
C ALA A 42 -5.90 60.86 79.78
N ASP A 43 -7.00 60.56 80.48
CA ASP A 43 -7.78 59.35 80.28
C ASP A 43 -8.39 59.31 78.87
N PHE A 44 -8.90 60.43 78.36
CA PHE A 44 -9.40 60.53 76.99
C PHE A 44 -8.30 60.33 75.94
N GLN A 45 -7.12 60.94 76.14
CA GLN A 45 -5.97 60.74 75.25
C GLN A 45 -5.51 59.28 75.26
N ASN A 46 -5.44 58.65 76.43
CA ASN A 46 -5.10 57.23 76.57
C ASN A 46 -6.11 56.32 75.86
N LEU A 47 -7.41 56.56 76.04
CA LEU A 47 -8.47 55.84 75.34
C LEU A 47 -8.34 55.99 73.81
N SER A 48 -8.08 57.20 73.32
CA SER A 48 -7.92 57.45 71.87
C SER A 48 -6.67 56.78 71.29
N LEU A 49 -5.58 56.71 72.06
CA LEU A 49 -4.35 56.03 71.69
C LEU A 49 -4.54 54.52 71.68
N GLU A 50 -5.21 53.98 72.70
CA GLU A 50 -5.54 52.55 72.81
C GLU A 50 -6.46 52.10 71.67
N GLU A 51 -7.43 52.92 71.29
CA GLU A 51 -8.30 52.66 70.14
C GLU A 51 -7.53 52.73 68.80
N SER A 52 -6.63 53.69 68.64
CA SER A 52 -5.76 53.78 67.45
C SER A 52 -4.84 52.56 67.32
N LEU A 53 -4.20 52.14 68.41
CA LEU A 53 -3.35 50.94 68.46
C LEU A 53 -4.16 49.67 68.19
N ARG A 54 -5.41 49.60 68.67
CA ARG A 54 -6.31 48.48 68.41
C ARG A 54 -6.68 48.40 66.92
N LEU A 55 -6.99 49.54 66.28
CA LEU A 55 -7.28 49.59 64.84
C LEU A 55 -6.07 49.18 64.00
N GLU A 56 -4.87 49.66 64.35
CA GLU A 56 -3.62 49.28 63.69
C GLU A 56 -3.35 47.77 63.81
N ASN A 57 -3.55 47.19 64.99
CA ASN A 57 -3.41 45.75 65.20
C ASN A 57 -4.40 44.93 64.35
N LEU A 58 -5.67 45.36 64.28
CA LEU A 58 -6.69 44.71 63.46
C LEU A 58 -6.36 44.80 61.96
N GLU A 59 -5.82 45.93 61.51
CA GLU A 59 -5.38 46.12 60.13
C GLU A 59 -4.18 45.23 59.79
N ASN A 60 -3.18 45.17 60.68
CA ASN A 60 -2.03 44.28 60.55
C ASN A 60 -2.43 42.79 60.55
N GLU A 61 -3.41 42.38 61.36
CA GLU A 61 -3.96 41.03 61.34
C GLU A 61 -4.69 40.72 60.03
N ARG A 62 -5.46 41.67 59.50
CA ARG A 62 -6.09 41.55 58.18
C ARG A 62 -5.07 41.38 57.08
N ILE A 63 -4.03 42.22 57.05
CA ILE A 63 -2.95 42.16 56.05
C ILE A 63 -2.21 40.82 56.16
N ARG A 64 -1.89 40.36 57.37
CA ARG A 64 -1.27 39.03 57.58
C ARG A 64 -2.15 37.91 57.07
N THR A 65 -3.45 37.96 57.33
CA THR A 65 -4.41 36.93 56.90
C THR A 65 -4.55 36.92 55.38
N GLN A 66 -4.71 38.08 54.75
CA GLN A 66 -4.73 38.19 53.29
C GLN A 66 -3.42 37.74 52.64
N SER A 67 -2.28 38.10 53.24
CA SER A 67 -0.96 37.67 52.77
C SER A 67 -0.80 36.16 52.83
N LYS A 68 -1.22 35.52 53.94
CA LYS A 68 -1.23 34.04 54.09
C LYS A 68 -2.12 33.37 53.03
N ILE A 69 -3.35 33.87 52.82
CA ILE A 69 -4.25 33.33 51.80
C ILE A 69 -3.61 33.44 50.41
N ARG A 70 -3.00 34.58 50.09
CA ARG A 70 -2.32 34.79 48.80
C ARG A 70 -1.14 33.85 48.62
N THR A 71 -0.31 33.67 49.65
CA THR A 71 0.86 32.77 49.59
C THR A 71 0.44 31.31 49.46
N TYR A 72 -0.55 30.84 50.23
CA TYR A 72 -1.07 29.48 50.09
C TYR A 72 -1.73 29.25 48.73
N GLY A 73 -2.46 30.25 48.20
CA GLY A 73 -3.02 30.19 46.85
C GLY A 73 -1.94 30.06 45.78
N MET A 74 -0.84 30.84 45.88
CA MET A 74 0.31 30.72 44.98
C MET A 74 1.00 29.36 45.10
N LEU A 75 1.23 28.85 46.31
CA LEU A 75 1.85 27.54 46.54
C LEU A 75 0.99 26.40 45.99
N ALA A 76 -0.32 26.45 46.19
CA ALA A 76 -1.26 25.48 45.62
C ALA A 76 -1.25 25.52 44.09
N GLY A 77 -1.25 26.71 43.48
CA GLY A 77 -1.13 26.86 42.03
C GLY A 77 0.18 26.29 41.48
N LEU A 78 1.29 26.52 42.18
CA LEU A 78 2.62 26.03 41.81
C LEU A 78 2.70 24.49 41.94
N ALA A 79 2.07 23.91 42.96
CA ALA A 79 1.94 22.46 43.11
C ALA A 79 1.12 21.83 41.96
N VAL A 80 0.01 22.45 41.56
CA VAL A 80 -0.79 21.96 40.43
C VAL A 80 0.00 22.02 39.12
N LEU A 81 0.71 23.12 38.86
CA LEU A 81 1.54 23.28 37.67
C LEU A 81 2.68 22.26 37.60
N THR A 82 3.33 21.95 38.72
CA THR A 82 4.39 20.93 38.75
C THR A 82 3.84 19.52 38.52
N ILE A 83 2.65 19.19 39.05
CA ILE A 83 1.97 17.93 38.78
C ILE A 83 1.61 17.81 37.29
N ILE A 84 1.01 18.86 36.69
CA ILE A 84 0.67 18.87 35.26
C ILE A 84 1.94 18.72 34.41
N GLY A 85 3.00 19.47 34.73
CA GLY A 85 4.29 19.37 34.06
C GLY A 85 4.89 17.96 34.11
N PHE A 86 4.80 17.31 35.28
CA PHE A 86 5.26 15.94 35.46
C PHE A 86 4.44 14.93 34.62
N ILE A 87 3.11 15.06 34.60
CA ILE A 87 2.23 14.21 33.78
C ILE A 87 2.53 14.39 32.30
N LEU A 88 2.66 15.65 31.83
CA LEU A 88 3.00 15.95 30.44
C LEU A 88 4.38 15.39 30.05
N TYR A 89 5.38 15.56 30.93
CA TYR A 89 6.71 15.00 30.71
C TYR A 89 6.68 13.47 30.61
N ARG A 90 5.98 12.80 31.53
CA ARG A 90 5.82 11.34 31.51
C ARG A 90 5.11 10.87 30.24
N ASN A 91 4.00 11.51 29.85
CA ASN A 91 3.26 11.19 28.63
C ASN A 91 4.10 11.40 27.38
N ASN A 92 4.86 12.51 27.29
CA ASN A 92 5.70 12.79 26.14
C ASN A 92 6.84 11.78 26.02
N ARG A 93 7.47 11.42 27.15
CA ARG A 93 8.52 10.38 27.18
C ARG A 93 7.96 9.01 26.79
N GLN A 94 6.74 8.69 27.17
CA GLN A 94 6.06 7.45 26.76
C GLN A 94 5.74 7.45 25.27
N LYS A 95 5.19 8.55 24.73
CA LYS A 95 4.96 8.72 23.28
C LYS A 95 6.24 8.53 22.48
N GLN A 96 7.36 9.11 22.91
CA GLN A 96 8.65 8.93 22.23
C GLN A 96 9.12 7.47 22.25
N LYS A 97 8.95 6.76 23.36
CA LYS A 97 9.27 5.33 23.44
C LYS A 97 8.39 4.52 22.49
N THR A 98 7.08 4.76 22.51
CA THR A 98 6.13 4.06 21.63
C THR A 98 6.43 4.34 20.16
N ASN A 99 6.73 5.59 19.77
CA ASN A 99 7.09 5.92 18.39
C ASN A 99 8.38 5.21 17.95
N LYS A 100 9.43 5.17 18.79
CA LYS A 100 10.66 4.43 18.45
C LYS A 100 10.42 2.94 18.28
N VAL A 101 9.59 2.35 19.15
CA VAL A 101 9.20 0.94 19.02
C VAL A 101 8.41 0.72 17.74
N LEU A 102 7.47 1.63 17.43
CA LEU A 102 6.64 1.56 16.23
C LEU A 102 7.48 1.65 14.94
N GLU A 103 8.41 2.61 14.87
CA GLU A 103 9.35 2.74 13.75
C GLU A 103 10.18 1.47 13.57
N LYS A 104 10.71 0.91 14.66
CA LYS A 104 11.48 -0.34 14.61
C LYS A 104 10.62 -1.52 14.15
N THR A 105 9.39 -1.62 14.64
CA THR A 105 8.44 -2.66 14.22
C THR A 105 8.09 -2.51 12.75
N LEU A 106 7.82 -1.30 12.26
CA LEU A 106 7.54 -1.04 10.85
C LEU A 106 8.72 -1.40 9.95
N PHE A 107 9.93 -0.99 10.35
CA PHE A 107 11.16 -1.35 9.63
C PHE A 107 11.35 -2.88 9.57
N ASN A 108 11.21 -3.55 10.71
CA ASN A 108 11.30 -5.01 10.75
C ASN A 108 10.23 -5.68 9.89
N LEU A 109 8.99 -5.17 9.92
CA LEU A 109 7.88 -5.73 9.17
C LEU A 109 8.09 -5.57 7.66
N GLN A 110 8.56 -4.40 7.21
CA GLN A 110 8.94 -4.16 5.81
C GLN A 110 10.11 -5.06 5.37
N SER A 111 11.12 -5.23 6.23
CA SER A 111 12.27 -6.10 5.96
C SER A 111 11.84 -7.57 5.85
N THR A 112 11.05 -8.07 6.81
CA THR A 112 10.51 -9.43 6.79
C THR A 112 9.60 -9.66 5.60
N GLN A 113 8.75 -8.70 5.24
CA GLN A 113 7.90 -8.79 4.05
C GLN A 113 8.75 -8.90 2.77
N SER A 114 9.82 -8.12 2.67
CA SER A 114 10.75 -8.19 1.53
C SER A 114 11.46 -9.54 1.47
N GLN A 115 11.89 -10.07 2.62
CA GLN A 115 12.49 -11.41 2.71
C GLN A 115 11.50 -12.53 2.34
N LEU A 116 10.25 -12.43 2.77
CA LEU A 116 9.20 -13.40 2.41
C LEU A 116 8.93 -13.38 0.91
N ILE A 117 8.78 -12.20 0.31
CA ILE A 117 8.61 -12.07 -1.15
C ILE A 117 9.82 -12.68 -1.89
N GLN A 118 11.03 -12.45 -1.40
CA GLN A 118 12.24 -13.01 -2.00
C GLN A 118 12.31 -14.54 -1.85
N SER A 119 11.93 -15.06 -0.68
CA SER A 119 11.88 -16.50 -0.41
C SER A 119 10.80 -17.20 -1.26
N GLU A 120 9.63 -16.57 -1.42
CA GLU A 120 8.55 -17.07 -2.28
C GLU A 120 8.96 -17.06 -3.75
N LYS A 121 9.63 -15.99 -4.22
CA LYS A 121 10.25 -15.96 -5.56
C LYS A 121 11.29 -17.06 -5.74
N MET A 122 12.14 -17.31 -4.74
CA MET A 122 13.15 -18.37 -4.82
C MET A 122 12.54 -19.77 -4.79
N ALA A 123 11.49 -19.99 -3.99
CA ALA A 123 10.76 -21.26 -3.95
C ALA A 123 10.04 -21.52 -5.28
N SER A 124 9.30 -20.53 -5.79
CA SER A 124 8.63 -20.58 -7.10
C SER A 124 9.64 -20.79 -8.24
N LEU A 125 10.78 -20.07 -8.21
CA LEU A 125 11.86 -20.26 -9.17
C LEU A 125 12.48 -21.65 -9.03
N GLY A 126 12.62 -22.20 -7.83
CA GLY A 126 13.16 -23.55 -7.59
C GLY A 126 12.26 -24.66 -8.15
N GLU A 127 10.95 -24.56 -7.91
CA GLU A 127 9.95 -25.48 -8.45
C GLU A 127 9.90 -25.41 -9.99
N LEU A 128 9.89 -24.20 -10.55
CA LEU A 128 9.97 -23.97 -11.99
C LEU A 128 11.30 -24.45 -12.57
N THR A 129 12.43 -24.22 -11.91
CA THR A 129 13.76 -24.61 -12.43
C THR A 129 13.90 -26.11 -12.51
N ALA A 130 13.41 -26.86 -11.52
CA ALA A 130 13.41 -28.32 -11.55
C ALA A 130 12.49 -28.87 -12.65
N GLY A 131 11.28 -28.30 -12.80
CA GLY A 131 10.35 -28.65 -13.87
C GLY A 131 10.92 -28.33 -15.26
N ILE A 132 11.50 -27.15 -15.44
CA ILE A 132 12.12 -26.69 -16.69
C ILE A 132 13.32 -27.57 -17.05
N ALA A 133 14.18 -27.89 -16.08
CA ALA A 133 15.34 -28.75 -16.35
C ALA A 133 14.89 -30.11 -16.89
N HIS A 134 13.89 -30.72 -16.25
CA HIS A 134 13.30 -31.98 -16.70
C HIS A 134 12.63 -31.83 -18.09
N GLU A 135 11.93 -30.73 -18.33
CA GLU A 135 11.28 -30.47 -19.62
C GLU A 135 12.22 -30.11 -20.77
N ILE A 136 13.41 -29.56 -20.48
CA ILE A 136 14.48 -29.35 -21.45
C ILE A 136 15.23 -30.67 -21.71
N GLN A 137 15.45 -31.48 -20.69
CA GLN A 137 16.09 -32.78 -20.84
C GLN A 137 15.30 -33.70 -21.78
N ASN A 138 13.97 -33.68 -21.71
CA ASN A 138 13.12 -34.49 -22.56
C ASN A 138 13.39 -34.33 -24.08
N PRO A 139 13.26 -33.14 -24.69
CA PRO A 139 13.60 -32.95 -26.10
C PRO A 139 15.08 -33.19 -26.40
N LEU A 140 16.01 -32.88 -25.49
CA LEU A 140 17.43 -33.17 -25.72
C LEU A 140 17.72 -34.67 -25.79
N ASN A 141 17.06 -35.48 -24.96
CA ASN A 141 17.18 -36.95 -25.02
C ASN A 141 16.67 -37.48 -26.36
N PHE A 142 15.55 -36.96 -26.88
CA PHE A 142 15.07 -37.33 -28.21
C PHE A 142 16.05 -36.91 -29.32
N VAL A 143 16.62 -35.70 -29.23
CA VAL A 143 17.64 -35.24 -30.18
C VAL A 143 18.84 -36.17 -30.19
N ASN A 144 19.36 -36.56 -29.03
CA ASN A 144 20.49 -37.48 -28.92
C ASN A 144 20.15 -38.87 -29.47
N ASN A 145 19.05 -39.48 -29.03
CA ASN A 145 18.66 -40.83 -29.46
C ASN A 145 18.43 -40.92 -30.96
N PHE A 146 17.69 -39.99 -31.56
CA PHE A 146 17.47 -40.01 -33.01
C PHE A 146 18.75 -39.72 -33.79
N SER A 147 19.68 -38.93 -33.24
CA SER A 147 20.98 -38.70 -33.89
C SER A 147 21.85 -39.95 -33.87
N GLU A 148 21.87 -40.68 -32.76
CA GLU A 148 22.61 -41.94 -32.60
C GLU A 148 22.06 -43.02 -33.54
N VAL A 149 20.74 -43.24 -33.53
CA VAL A 149 20.06 -44.19 -34.43
C VAL A 149 20.27 -43.80 -35.89
N SER A 150 20.21 -42.51 -36.24
CA SER A 150 20.49 -42.08 -37.62
C SER A 150 21.91 -42.40 -38.05
N ASN A 151 22.88 -42.35 -37.13
CA ASN A 151 24.27 -42.69 -37.44
C ASN A 151 24.44 -44.19 -37.70
N GLU A 152 23.76 -45.04 -36.91
CA GLU A 152 23.71 -46.50 -37.15
C GLU A 152 23.05 -46.83 -38.49
N LEU A 153 21.89 -46.23 -38.77
CA LEU A 153 21.18 -46.39 -40.04
C LEU A 153 22.02 -45.95 -41.24
N ILE A 154 22.86 -44.92 -41.10
CA ILE A 154 23.78 -44.50 -42.16
C ILE A 154 24.80 -45.62 -42.48
N ASP A 155 25.29 -46.34 -41.47
CA ASP A 155 26.24 -47.43 -41.68
C ASP A 155 25.57 -48.70 -42.22
N GLU A 156 24.33 -48.99 -41.83
CA GLU A 156 23.48 -50.03 -42.43
C GLU A 156 23.18 -49.71 -43.90
N MET A 157 22.73 -48.49 -44.20
CA MET A 157 22.47 -48.02 -45.56
C MET A 157 23.70 -48.17 -46.47
N LYS A 158 24.90 -47.80 -45.99
CA LYS A 158 26.15 -48.02 -46.75
C LYS A 158 26.43 -49.50 -47.01
N THR A 159 26.03 -50.37 -46.08
CA THR A 159 26.24 -51.82 -46.18
C THR A 159 25.30 -52.44 -47.22
N GLU A 160 24.03 -52.03 -47.24
CA GLU A 160 23.06 -52.49 -48.23
C GLU A 160 23.40 -52.01 -49.65
N PHE A 161 23.82 -50.75 -49.80
CA PHE A 161 24.33 -50.27 -51.09
C PHE A 161 25.57 -51.05 -51.59
N LYS A 162 26.46 -51.50 -50.69
CA LYS A 162 27.60 -52.36 -51.07
C LYS A 162 27.18 -53.76 -51.50
N LYS A 163 26.06 -54.28 -50.98
CA LYS A 163 25.48 -55.57 -51.38
C LYS A 163 24.70 -55.48 -52.68
N GLY A 164 24.42 -54.26 -53.17
CA GLY A 164 23.61 -54.01 -54.36
C GLY A 164 22.10 -53.96 -54.08
N ASP A 165 21.68 -54.04 -52.82
CA ASP A 165 20.28 -53.91 -52.41
C ASP A 165 19.93 -52.43 -52.30
N THR A 166 19.49 -51.87 -53.42
CA THR A 166 19.22 -50.43 -53.54
C THR A 166 17.88 -50.05 -52.94
N ASP A 167 16.89 -50.96 -52.97
CA ASP A 167 15.56 -50.72 -52.44
C ASP A 167 15.61 -50.62 -50.90
N GLU A 168 16.33 -51.52 -50.24
CA GLU A 168 16.55 -51.45 -48.77
C GLU A 168 17.36 -50.20 -48.39
N GLY A 169 18.39 -49.85 -49.17
CA GLY A 169 19.16 -48.62 -48.96
C GLY A 169 18.31 -47.34 -49.04
N PHE A 170 17.32 -47.30 -49.95
CA PHE A 170 16.37 -46.17 -50.02
C PHE A 170 15.37 -46.17 -48.86
N ALA A 171 14.90 -47.33 -48.40
CA ALA A 171 14.03 -47.42 -47.24
C ALA A 171 14.72 -46.87 -45.97
N ILE A 172 15.98 -47.25 -45.74
CA ILE A 172 16.79 -46.73 -44.62
C ILE A 172 17.02 -45.21 -44.75
N ALA A 173 17.20 -44.69 -45.97
CA ALA A 173 17.34 -43.25 -46.20
C ALA A 173 16.06 -42.48 -45.80
N ASP A 174 14.88 -43.04 -46.05
CA ASP A 174 13.60 -42.47 -45.62
C ASP A 174 13.44 -42.51 -44.09
N ASP A 175 13.92 -43.56 -43.43
CA ASP A 175 13.94 -43.64 -41.95
C ASP A 175 14.89 -42.60 -41.33
N ILE A 176 16.08 -42.39 -41.91
CA ILE A 176 17.00 -41.33 -41.50
C ILE A 176 16.32 -39.95 -41.65
N LYS A 177 15.62 -39.73 -42.77
CA LYS A 177 14.89 -38.48 -42.99
C LYS A 177 13.82 -38.25 -41.92
N GLN A 178 13.04 -39.28 -41.57
CA GLN A 178 12.07 -39.19 -40.49
C GLN A 178 12.73 -38.88 -39.14
N ASN A 179 13.89 -39.48 -38.84
CA ASN A 179 14.64 -39.18 -37.62
C ASN A 179 15.12 -37.72 -37.59
N LEU A 180 15.62 -37.18 -38.71
CA LEU A 180 16.02 -35.77 -38.83
C LEU A 180 14.84 -34.81 -38.61
N GLU A 181 13.64 -35.14 -39.11
CA GLU A 181 12.43 -34.36 -38.85
C GLU A 181 12.06 -34.36 -37.36
N LYS A 182 12.19 -35.50 -36.68
CA LYS A 182 11.98 -35.59 -35.22
C LYS A 182 13.03 -34.79 -34.44
N ILE A 183 14.31 -34.84 -34.83
CA ILE A 183 15.38 -34.04 -34.22
C ILE A 183 15.05 -32.55 -34.33
N LEU A 184 14.70 -32.06 -35.52
CA LEU A 184 14.33 -30.67 -35.73
C LEU A 184 13.14 -30.25 -34.86
N HIS A 185 12.15 -31.13 -34.77
CA HIS A 185 10.95 -30.91 -33.97
C HIS A 185 11.25 -30.79 -32.47
N HIS A 186 12.03 -31.71 -31.91
CA HIS A 186 12.43 -31.66 -30.50
C HIS A 186 13.40 -30.51 -30.21
N GLY A 187 14.33 -30.19 -31.12
CA GLY A 187 15.20 -29.03 -31.01
C GLY A 187 14.43 -27.71 -30.95
N LYS A 188 13.41 -27.52 -31.81
CA LYS A 188 12.51 -26.35 -31.75
C LYS A 188 11.74 -26.27 -30.43
N ARG A 189 11.32 -27.40 -29.87
CA ARG A 189 10.68 -27.44 -28.55
C ARG A 189 11.63 -26.97 -27.45
N ALA A 190 12.87 -27.45 -27.44
CA ALA A 190 13.87 -27.01 -26.47
C ALA A 190 14.12 -25.49 -26.54
N ASP A 191 14.30 -24.96 -27.76
CA ASP A 191 14.45 -23.51 -27.99
C ASP A 191 13.24 -22.71 -27.47
N ALA A 192 12.03 -23.20 -27.72
CA ALA A 192 10.80 -22.56 -27.26
C ALA A 192 10.73 -22.54 -25.71
N ILE A 193 11.09 -23.63 -25.04
CA ILE A 193 11.13 -23.70 -23.57
C ILE A 193 12.12 -22.69 -23.00
N VAL A 194 13.34 -22.61 -23.56
CA VAL A 194 14.37 -21.65 -23.12
C VAL A 194 13.92 -20.20 -23.33
N LYS A 195 13.30 -19.89 -24.48
CA LYS A 195 12.72 -18.56 -24.74
C LYS A 195 11.60 -18.22 -23.77
N GLY A 196 10.72 -19.17 -23.46
CA GLY A 196 9.67 -18.99 -22.45
C GLY A 196 10.24 -18.74 -21.06
N MET A 197 11.30 -19.44 -20.66
CA MET A 197 12.01 -19.23 -19.40
C MET A 197 12.64 -17.83 -19.32
N LEU A 198 13.34 -17.39 -20.37
CA LEU A 198 13.94 -16.05 -20.42
C LEU A 198 12.88 -14.94 -20.37
N GLN A 199 11.73 -15.16 -21.01
CA GLN A 199 10.60 -14.24 -20.91
C GLN A 199 10.08 -14.14 -19.48
N HIS A 200 9.94 -15.25 -18.76
CA HIS A 200 9.53 -15.28 -17.36
C HIS A 200 10.55 -14.59 -16.43
N SER A 201 11.84 -14.84 -16.62
CA SER A 201 12.93 -14.22 -15.84
C SER A 201 13.10 -12.71 -16.09
N SER A 202 12.76 -12.23 -17.29
CA SER A 202 12.85 -10.80 -17.65
C SER A 202 11.69 -9.94 -17.09
N SER A 203 10.69 -10.55 -16.45
CA SER A 203 9.54 -9.86 -15.85
C SER A 203 9.95 -9.23 -14.52
N GLY A 204 10.54 -8.03 -14.52
CA GLY A 204 10.96 -7.45 -13.24
C GLY A 204 11.65 -6.10 -13.20
N THR A 205 11.79 -5.39 -14.32
CA THR A 205 12.48 -4.07 -14.32
C THR A 205 11.60 -2.91 -14.80
N GLY A 206 10.38 -3.19 -15.26
CA GLY A 206 9.46 -2.16 -15.72
C GLY A 206 8.97 -1.28 -14.57
N LYS A 207 8.98 0.04 -14.78
CA LYS A 207 8.30 0.99 -13.88
C LYS A 207 6.87 1.13 -14.34
N LYS A 208 5.94 1.26 -13.38
CA LYS A 208 4.56 1.64 -13.71
C LYS A 208 4.56 3.05 -14.28
N GLU A 209 3.92 3.23 -15.42
CA GLU A 209 3.77 4.52 -16.07
C GLU A 209 2.33 4.71 -16.59
N PRO A 210 1.82 5.96 -16.61
CA PRO A 210 0.50 6.25 -17.14
C PRO A 210 0.41 5.88 -18.63
N THR A 211 -0.36 4.83 -18.93
CA THR A 211 -0.44 4.24 -20.27
C THR A 211 -1.87 4.26 -20.78
N ASP A 212 -2.05 4.66 -22.04
CA ASP A 212 -3.32 4.55 -22.77
C ASP A 212 -3.55 3.10 -23.18
N ILE A 213 -4.48 2.42 -22.52
CA ILE A 213 -4.71 0.98 -22.70
C ILE A 213 -5.31 0.66 -24.08
N ASN A 214 -6.08 1.59 -24.64
CA ASN A 214 -6.74 1.40 -25.94
C ASN A 214 -5.70 1.40 -27.06
N LYS A 215 -4.75 2.36 -27.00
CA LYS A 215 -3.61 2.40 -27.94
C LYS A 215 -2.72 1.17 -27.79
N LEU A 216 -2.43 0.75 -26.56
CA LEU A 216 -1.63 -0.45 -26.30
C LEU A 216 -2.30 -1.68 -26.90
N ALA A 217 -3.61 -1.86 -26.68
CA ALA A 217 -4.36 -3.00 -27.21
C ALA A 217 -4.41 -3.02 -28.75
N ASP A 218 -4.65 -1.88 -29.39
CA ASP A 218 -4.66 -1.76 -30.86
C ASP A 218 -3.27 -2.04 -31.46
N GLU A 219 -2.21 -1.50 -30.85
CA GLU A 219 -0.82 -1.71 -31.29
C GLU A 219 -0.47 -3.20 -31.28
N TYR A 220 -0.72 -3.89 -30.17
CA TYR A 220 -0.40 -5.31 -30.04
C TYR A 220 -1.29 -6.20 -30.91
N LEU A 221 -2.54 -5.81 -31.18
CA LEU A 221 -3.41 -6.49 -32.14
C LEU A 221 -2.83 -6.45 -33.56
N ARG A 222 -2.42 -5.26 -34.02
CA ARG A 222 -1.78 -5.08 -35.33
C ARG A 222 -0.45 -5.81 -35.40
N LEU A 223 0.36 -5.72 -34.34
CA LEU A 223 1.66 -6.40 -34.26
C LEU A 223 1.51 -7.91 -34.40
N ALA A 224 0.56 -8.52 -33.68
CA ALA A 224 0.28 -9.95 -33.78
C ALA A 224 -0.16 -10.35 -35.18
N TYR A 225 -1.08 -9.59 -35.79
CA TYR A 225 -1.59 -9.86 -37.14
C TYR A 225 -0.48 -9.80 -38.20
N HIS A 226 0.34 -8.75 -38.18
CA HIS A 226 1.47 -8.61 -39.10
C HIS A 226 2.54 -9.67 -38.86
N GLY A 227 2.79 -10.03 -37.60
CA GLY A 227 3.73 -11.10 -37.23
C GLY A 227 3.32 -12.46 -37.79
N LEU A 228 2.03 -12.81 -37.75
CA LEU A 228 1.51 -14.03 -38.37
C LEU A 228 1.55 -13.96 -39.90
N ARG A 229 1.12 -12.86 -40.52
CA ARG A 229 1.16 -12.70 -41.99
C ARG A 229 2.58 -12.73 -42.58
N ALA A 230 3.57 -12.29 -41.83
CA ALA A 230 4.97 -12.37 -42.24
C ALA A 230 5.48 -13.82 -42.30
N LYS A 231 4.96 -14.70 -41.44
CA LYS A 231 5.27 -16.14 -41.43
C LYS A 231 4.45 -16.92 -42.45
N ASP A 232 3.16 -16.58 -42.57
CA ASP A 232 2.23 -17.21 -43.49
C ASP A 232 1.47 -16.13 -44.28
N LYS A 233 1.86 -15.93 -45.54
CA LYS A 233 1.24 -14.92 -46.42
C LYS A 233 -0.23 -15.22 -46.72
N SER A 234 -0.68 -16.47 -46.55
CA SER A 234 -2.06 -16.90 -46.79
C SER A 234 -2.99 -16.64 -45.60
N PHE A 235 -2.41 -16.35 -44.42
CA PHE A 235 -3.17 -16.04 -43.22
C PHE A 235 -3.98 -14.76 -43.41
N ASN A 236 -5.28 -14.84 -43.12
CA ASN A 236 -6.16 -13.68 -43.05
C ASN A 236 -7.27 -13.92 -42.03
N ALA A 237 -7.50 -12.91 -41.19
CA ALA A 237 -8.54 -12.88 -40.17
C ALA A 237 -9.07 -11.45 -40.04
N THR A 238 -10.37 -11.33 -39.83
CA THR A 238 -11.05 -10.06 -39.60
C THR A 238 -10.79 -9.60 -38.16
N MET A 239 -10.27 -8.39 -38.02
CA MET A 239 -9.99 -7.75 -36.73
C MET A 239 -11.10 -6.76 -36.42
N LYS A 240 -11.73 -6.90 -35.25
CA LYS A 240 -12.73 -5.95 -34.75
C LYS A 240 -12.24 -5.32 -33.46
N THR A 241 -12.47 -4.02 -33.29
CA THR A 241 -12.12 -3.29 -32.08
C THR A 241 -13.32 -2.51 -31.54
N ASP A 242 -13.48 -2.48 -30.23
CA ASP A 242 -14.49 -1.69 -29.53
C ASP A 242 -13.88 -1.13 -28.24
N PHE A 243 -13.44 0.13 -28.28
CA PHE A 243 -12.66 0.73 -27.20
C PHE A 243 -13.44 1.83 -26.48
N ASP A 244 -13.51 1.73 -25.16
CA ASP A 244 -14.09 2.76 -24.31
C ASP A 244 -13.09 3.92 -24.12
N GLU A 245 -13.34 5.03 -24.80
CA GLU A 245 -12.51 6.25 -24.73
C GLU A 245 -12.52 6.91 -23.34
N THR A 246 -13.46 6.56 -22.46
CA THR A 246 -13.58 7.15 -21.11
C THR A 246 -12.60 6.58 -20.08
N ILE A 247 -11.82 5.57 -20.45
CA ILE A 247 -10.82 4.94 -19.60
C ILE A 247 -9.68 5.91 -19.27
N GLY A 248 -9.13 6.60 -20.28
CA GLY A 248 -7.95 7.43 -20.15
C GLY A 248 -6.67 6.61 -19.90
N ASN A 249 -5.73 7.19 -19.16
CA ASN A 249 -4.47 6.52 -18.83
C ASN A 249 -4.58 5.74 -17.52
N ILE A 250 -4.01 4.53 -17.50
CA ILE A 250 -3.92 3.67 -16.32
C ILE A 250 -2.47 3.43 -15.93
N ASN A 251 -2.20 3.26 -14.63
CA ASN A 251 -0.83 3.13 -14.13
C ASN A 251 -0.37 1.66 -14.12
N ILE A 252 0.25 1.23 -15.22
CA ILE A 252 0.66 -0.16 -15.48
C ILE A 252 2.10 -0.22 -15.96
N ILE A 253 2.69 -1.42 -16.03
CA ILE A 253 3.93 -1.65 -16.76
C ILE A 253 3.54 -2.03 -18.21
N PRO A 254 3.62 -1.12 -19.20
CA PRO A 254 3.13 -1.37 -20.55
C PRO A 254 3.80 -2.57 -21.22
N GLN A 255 5.07 -2.85 -20.94
CA GLN A 255 5.77 -4.01 -21.49
C GLN A 255 5.17 -5.33 -20.99
N ASP A 256 4.78 -5.39 -19.71
CA ASP A 256 4.19 -6.57 -19.10
C ASP A 256 2.78 -6.80 -19.64
N ILE A 257 1.92 -5.78 -19.58
CA ILE A 257 0.55 -5.87 -20.09
C ILE A 257 0.53 -6.10 -21.61
N GLY A 258 1.46 -5.49 -22.33
CA GLY A 258 1.66 -5.74 -23.75
C GLY A 258 1.97 -7.20 -24.07
N ARG A 259 2.83 -7.86 -23.28
CA ARG A 259 3.09 -9.31 -23.40
C ARG A 259 1.83 -10.15 -23.17
N VAL A 260 1.01 -9.79 -22.18
CA VAL A 260 -0.27 -10.47 -21.91
C VAL A 260 -1.19 -10.37 -23.13
N ILE A 261 -1.45 -9.14 -23.59
CA ILE A 261 -2.33 -8.88 -24.73
C ILE A 261 -1.82 -9.61 -25.98
N LEU A 262 -0.53 -9.51 -26.28
CA LEU A 262 0.10 -10.19 -27.41
C LEU A 262 -0.05 -11.71 -27.33
N ASN A 263 0.13 -12.31 -26.16
CA ASN A 263 -0.02 -13.74 -25.96
C ASN A 263 -1.46 -14.20 -26.21
N LEU A 264 -2.45 -13.49 -25.67
CA LEU A 264 -3.87 -13.81 -25.89
C LEU A 264 -4.26 -13.68 -27.35
N ILE A 265 -3.84 -12.60 -28.03
CA ILE A 265 -4.15 -12.37 -29.44
C ILE A 265 -3.48 -13.40 -30.34
N ASN A 266 -2.22 -13.77 -30.07
CA ASN A 266 -1.55 -14.85 -30.81
C ASN A 266 -2.25 -16.20 -30.63
N ASN A 267 -2.79 -16.48 -29.44
CA ASN A 267 -3.59 -17.69 -29.21
C ASN A 267 -4.90 -17.64 -29.99
N ALA A 268 -5.60 -16.49 -29.96
CA ALA A 268 -6.82 -16.26 -30.74
C ALA A 268 -6.57 -16.45 -32.25
N PHE A 269 -5.53 -15.83 -32.81
CA PHE A 269 -5.20 -15.99 -34.23
C PHE A 269 -4.83 -17.42 -34.61
N TYR A 270 -4.12 -18.13 -33.74
CA TYR A 270 -3.80 -19.54 -33.98
C TYR A 270 -5.06 -20.40 -34.09
N VAL A 271 -6.01 -20.28 -33.14
CA VAL A 271 -7.20 -21.14 -33.13
C VAL A 271 -8.18 -20.82 -34.27
N VAL A 272 -8.29 -19.56 -34.68
CA VAL A 272 -9.16 -19.20 -35.81
C VAL A 272 -8.56 -19.64 -37.15
N ASP A 273 -7.23 -19.64 -37.27
CA ASP A 273 -6.53 -20.16 -38.45
C ASP A 273 -6.63 -21.68 -38.54
N GLU A 274 -6.43 -22.37 -37.42
CA GLU A 274 -6.60 -23.82 -37.31
C GLU A 274 -8.03 -24.23 -37.71
N LYS A 275 -9.05 -23.55 -37.17
CA LYS A 275 -10.45 -23.78 -37.56
C LYS A 275 -10.68 -23.63 -39.06
N LYS A 276 -10.10 -22.59 -39.68
CA LYS A 276 -10.22 -22.35 -41.14
C LYS A 276 -9.61 -23.49 -41.95
N LYS A 277 -8.43 -23.96 -41.56
CA LYS A 277 -7.72 -25.06 -42.22
C LYS A 277 -8.53 -26.36 -42.13
N HIS A 278 -9.19 -26.62 -41.01
CA HIS A 278 -10.05 -27.79 -40.82
C HIS A 278 -11.47 -27.65 -41.39
N ALA A 279 -11.98 -26.44 -41.58
CA ALA A 279 -13.32 -26.18 -42.14
C ALA A 279 -13.42 -26.47 -43.65
N SER A 280 -12.30 -26.76 -44.32
CA SER A 280 -12.25 -27.05 -45.75
C SER A 280 -12.51 -28.54 -46.05
N ALA A 281 -13.72 -29.04 -45.77
CA ALA A 281 -14.22 -30.31 -46.35
C ALA A 281 -15.71 -30.59 -46.05
N SER A 282 -16.27 -30.03 -44.98
CA SER A 282 -17.53 -30.55 -44.43
C SER A 282 -18.49 -29.44 -44.03
N SER A 283 -19.43 -29.13 -44.93
CA SER A 283 -20.83 -28.73 -44.69
C SER A 283 -21.27 -27.57 -45.58
N ALA A 284 -22.43 -27.75 -46.21
CA ALA A 284 -23.15 -26.78 -47.03
C ALA A 284 -23.72 -25.60 -46.20
N GLY A 285 -22.84 -24.84 -45.54
CA GLY A 285 -23.15 -23.66 -44.73
C GLY A 285 -22.28 -22.45 -45.12
N GLN A 286 -22.60 -21.28 -44.55
CA GLN A 286 -21.89 -20.03 -44.86
C GLN A 286 -20.37 -20.15 -44.65
N PRO A 287 -19.56 -19.47 -45.49
CA PRO A 287 -18.11 -19.51 -45.36
C PRO A 287 -17.67 -19.02 -43.98
N TYR A 288 -16.90 -19.84 -43.28
CA TYR A 288 -16.31 -19.46 -42.00
C TYR A 288 -15.30 -18.33 -42.21
N GLU A 289 -15.55 -17.19 -41.58
CA GLU A 289 -14.66 -16.03 -41.58
C GLU A 289 -13.91 -15.94 -40.24
N PRO A 290 -12.60 -16.22 -40.20
CA PRO A 290 -11.80 -16.12 -38.99
C PRO A 290 -11.87 -14.70 -38.43
N THR A 291 -12.30 -14.54 -37.19
CA THR A 291 -12.51 -13.22 -36.57
C THR A 291 -11.91 -13.19 -35.17
N VAL A 292 -11.11 -12.16 -34.89
CA VAL A 292 -10.61 -11.84 -33.55
C VAL A 292 -11.06 -10.43 -33.20
N SER A 293 -11.66 -10.28 -32.02
CA SER A 293 -12.19 -9.01 -31.53
C SER A 293 -11.48 -8.61 -30.24
N VAL A 294 -11.06 -7.35 -30.13
CA VAL A 294 -10.48 -6.79 -28.91
C VAL A 294 -11.36 -5.64 -28.43
N SER A 295 -11.76 -5.66 -27.17
CA SER A 295 -12.55 -4.56 -26.60
C SER A 295 -12.02 -4.11 -25.25
N THR A 296 -12.29 -2.86 -24.89
CA THR A 296 -11.96 -2.32 -23.57
C THR A 296 -13.19 -1.64 -22.97
N LYS A 297 -13.35 -1.76 -21.65
CA LYS A 297 -14.49 -1.16 -20.95
C LYS A 297 -14.10 -0.70 -19.55
N LYS A 298 -14.60 0.46 -19.15
CA LYS A 298 -14.51 0.94 -17.77
C LYS A 298 -15.66 0.38 -16.94
N ILE A 299 -15.35 -0.37 -15.88
CA ILE A 299 -16.34 -1.00 -15.00
C ILE A 299 -15.97 -0.76 -13.54
N ASN A 300 -16.78 0.01 -12.80
CA ASN A 300 -16.67 0.18 -11.34
C ASN A 300 -15.25 0.45 -10.80
N GLY A 301 -14.52 1.39 -11.41
CA GLY A 301 -13.14 1.70 -10.98
C GLY A 301 -12.09 0.68 -11.43
N LYS A 302 -12.42 -0.17 -12.41
CA LYS A 302 -11.51 -1.10 -13.08
C LYS A 302 -11.58 -0.92 -14.59
N VAL A 303 -10.55 -1.38 -15.28
CA VAL A 303 -10.53 -1.56 -16.73
C VAL A 303 -10.66 -3.05 -17.03
N GLU A 304 -11.58 -3.38 -17.91
CA GLU A 304 -11.70 -4.71 -18.52
C GLU A 304 -11.17 -4.64 -19.96
N ILE A 305 -10.30 -5.58 -20.33
CA ILE A 305 -9.78 -5.78 -21.68
C ILE A 305 -10.22 -7.18 -22.11
N LYS A 306 -10.97 -7.29 -23.20
CA LYS A 306 -11.43 -8.58 -23.71
C LYS A 306 -10.77 -8.92 -25.03
N VAL A 307 -10.32 -10.16 -25.16
CA VAL A 307 -9.87 -10.76 -26.42
C VAL A 307 -10.80 -11.92 -26.72
N ASN A 308 -11.59 -11.79 -27.78
CA ASN A 308 -12.58 -12.78 -28.20
C ASN A 308 -12.22 -13.36 -29.58
N ASP A 309 -12.33 -14.67 -29.72
CA ASP A 309 -12.14 -15.40 -30.97
C ASP A 309 -13.37 -16.23 -31.33
N ASN A 310 -13.56 -16.51 -32.62
CA ASN A 310 -14.59 -17.44 -33.11
C ASN A 310 -14.02 -18.82 -33.48
N GLY A 311 -12.94 -19.24 -32.81
CA GLY A 311 -12.19 -20.46 -33.07
C GLY A 311 -12.88 -21.73 -32.55
N ASN A 312 -12.09 -22.75 -32.20
CA ASN A 312 -12.61 -24.06 -31.79
C ASN A 312 -13.17 -24.08 -30.36
N GLY A 313 -12.92 -23.03 -29.58
CA GLY A 313 -13.19 -23.05 -28.14
C GLY A 313 -12.26 -24.01 -27.38
N ILE A 314 -12.26 -23.90 -26.06
CA ILE A 314 -11.52 -24.75 -25.13
C ILE A 314 -12.48 -25.79 -24.53
N PRO A 315 -12.14 -27.10 -24.57
CA PRO A 315 -12.95 -28.12 -23.95
C PRO A 315 -13.05 -28.00 -22.43
N GLN A 316 -14.23 -28.27 -21.86
CA GLN A 316 -14.47 -28.07 -20.43
C GLN A 316 -13.53 -28.90 -19.55
N LYS A 317 -13.12 -30.08 -20.02
CA LYS A 317 -12.22 -31.01 -19.31
C LYS A 317 -10.81 -30.47 -19.07
N VAL A 318 -10.37 -29.49 -19.87
CA VAL A 318 -9.02 -28.94 -19.80
C VAL A 318 -8.99 -27.49 -19.30
N LEU A 319 -10.15 -26.88 -19.06
CA LEU A 319 -10.27 -25.48 -18.66
C LEU A 319 -9.47 -25.16 -17.39
N ASP A 320 -9.50 -26.04 -16.40
CA ASP A 320 -8.77 -25.86 -15.13
C ASP A 320 -7.25 -25.98 -15.28
N LYS A 321 -6.78 -26.52 -16.41
CA LYS A 321 -5.36 -26.76 -16.68
C LYS A 321 -4.71 -25.71 -17.56
N ILE A 322 -5.48 -24.85 -18.24
CA ILE A 322 -4.92 -23.92 -19.24
C ILE A 322 -3.94 -22.89 -18.68
N PHE A 323 -4.03 -22.60 -17.37
CA PHE A 323 -3.13 -21.70 -16.66
C PHE A 323 -1.97 -22.44 -15.97
N GLN A 324 -1.94 -23.78 -16.01
CA GLN A 324 -0.81 -24.54 -15.50
C GLN A 324 0.40 -24.34 -16.43
N PRO A 325 1.61 -24.13 -15.88
CA PRO A 325 2.83 -24.06 -16.67
C PRO A 325 2.99 -25.29 -17.58
N PHE A 326 3.49 -25.08 -18.80
CA PHE A 326 3.77 -26.10 -19.82
C PHE A 326 2.54 -26.81 -20.40
N PHE A 327 1.33 -26.51 -19.95
CA PHE A 327 0.13 -27.05 -20.56
C PHE A 327 -0.10 -26.43 -21.94
N THR A 328 -0.20 -27.27 -22.98
CA THR A 328 -0.55 -26.82 -24.33
C THR A 328 -1.31 -27.90 -25.09
N THR A 329 -2.29 -27.48 -25.89
CA THR A 329 -3.01 -28.33 -26.86
C THR A 329 -2.43 -28.23 -28.26
N LYS A 330 -1.46 -27.32 -28.49
CA LYS A 330 -0.79 -27.18 -29.78
C LYS A 330 0.13 -28.38 -30.03
N PRO A 331 0.39 -28.74 -31.31
CA PRO A 331 1.37 -29.75 -31.64
C PRO A 331 2.72 -29.44 -30.99
N THR A 332 3.44 -30.50 -30.62
CA THR A 332 4.75 -30.41 -29.99
C THR A 332 5.68 -29.47 -30.78
N GLY A 333 6.42 -28.60 -30.08
CA GLY A 333 7.29 -27.59 -30.69
C GLY A 333 6.61 -26.32 -31.23
N GLN A 334 5.26 -26.24 -31.23
CA GLN A 334 4.52 -25.03 -31.62
C GLN A 334 3.96 -24.23 -30.43
N GLY A 335 3.97 -24.82 -29.23
CA GLY A 335 3.54 -24.18 -27.99
C GLY A 335 4.50 -24.47 -26.85
N THR A 336 4.89 -23.43 -26.11
CA THR A 336 5.69 -23.57 -24.88
C THR A 336 4.85 -23.97 -23.68
N GLY A 337 3.52 -23.75 -23.76
CA GLY A 337 2.61 -23.88 -22.62
C GLY A 337 2.82 -22.86 -21.49
N LEU A 338 3.69 -21.86 -21.70
CA LEU A 338 3.99 -20.84 -20.68
C LEU A 338 3.24 -19.52 -20.89
N GLY A 339 2.64 -19.31 -22.06
CA GLY A 339 2.03 -18.01 -22.41
C GLY A 339 0.87 -17.62 -21.50
N LEU A 340 -0.05 -18.56 -21.22
CA LEU A 340 -1.22 -18.29 -20.39
C LEU A 340 -0.88 -18.25 -18.89
N SER A 341 0.02 -19.12 -18.40
CA SER A 341 0.49 -19.07 -17.01
C SER A 341 1.21 -17.75 -16.71
N LEU A 342 2.12 -17.32 -17.59
CA LEU A 342 2.80 -16.02 -17.46
C LEU A 342 1.81 -14.86 -17.52
N SER A 343 0.81 -14.95 -18.40
CA SER A 343 -0.24 -13.94 -18.49
C SER A 343 -1.03 -13.80 -17.18
N TYR A 344 -1.35 -14.93 -16.55
CA TYR A 344 -2.01 -14.96 -15.24
C TYR A 344 -1.14 -14.29 -14.15
N ASP A 345 0.14 -14.65 -14.08
CA ASP A 345 1.08 -14.11 -13.08
C ASP A 345 1.28 -12.60 -13.24
N ILE A 346 1.46 -12.12 -14.48
CA ILE A 346 1.60 -10.70 -14.79
C ILE A 346 0.37 -9.91 -14.34
N VAL A 347 -0.83 -10.40 -14.68
CA VAL A 347 -2.08 -9.73 -14.32
C VAL A 347 -2.27 -9.72 -12.80
N LYS A 348 -1.95 -10.82 -12.11
CA LYS A 348 -1.97 -10.88 -10.64
C LYS A 348 -0.97 -9.91 -10.00
N ALA A 349 0.24 -9.79 -10.54
CA ALA A 349 1.24 -8.83 -10.06
C ALA A 349 0.77 -7.36 -10.23
N HIS A 350 -0.11 -7.10 -11.19
CA HIS A 350 -0.77 -5.81 -11.37
C HIS A 350 -2.01 -5.60 -10.48
N GLY A 351 -2.34 -6.55 -9.61
CA GLY A 351 -3.53 -6.51 -8.75
C GLY A 351 -4.83 -6.82 -9.49
N GLY A 352 -4.73 -7.44 -10.67
CA GLY A 352 -5.84 -7.77 -11.54
C GLY A 352 -6.30 -9.22 -11.46
N GLU A 353 -7.18 -9.58 -12.38
CA GLU A 353 -7.71 -10.92 -12.57
C GLU A 353 -7.84 -11.23 -14.08
N ILE A 354 -7.59 -12.47 -14.49
CA ILE A 354 -7.87 -12.95 -15.85
C ILE A 354 -8.98 -14.00 -15.78
N LYS A 355 -10.00 -13.86 -16.61
CA LYS A 355 -11.15 -14.78 -16.73
C LYS A 355 -11.22 -15.35 -18.14
N VAL A 356 -11.76 -16.55 -18.25
CA VAL A 356 -12.01 -17.21 -19.52
C VAL A 356 -13.48 -17.61 -19.58
N ASN A 357 -14.12 -17.31 -20.70
CA ASN A 357 -15.45 -17.78 -21.05
C ASN A 357 -15.36 -18.44 -22.42
N THR A 358 -15.73 -19.71 -22.53
CA THR A 358 -15.48 -20.51 -23.73
C THR A 358 -16.66 -21.43 -23.99
N LYS A 359 -16.91 -21.69 -25.26
CA LYS A 359 -17.85 -22.72 -25.68
C LYS A 359 -17.25 -23.50 -26.85
N GLU A 360 -17.22 -24.82 -26.69
CA GLU A 360 -16.69 -25.73 -27.72
C GLU A 360 -17.36 -25.47 -29.07
N SER A 361 -16.54 -25.40 -30.12
CA SER A 361 -16.91 -25.07 -31.51
C SER A 361 -17.42 -23.65 -31.79
N GLU A 362 -17.59 -22.81 -30.77
CA GLU A 362 -18.08 -21.43 -30.94
C GLU A 362 -16.98 -20.38 -30.77
N GLY A 363 -16.06 -20.57 -29.81
CA GLY A 363 -14.95 -19.64 -29.58
C GLY A 363 -14.58 -19.47 -28.11
N THR A 364 -13.63 -18.56 -27.86
CA THR A 364 -13.14 -18.22 -26.51
C THR A 364 -13.06 -16.71 -26.31
N GLU A 365 -13.49 -16.25 -25.15
CA GLU A 365 -13.31 -14.89 -24.64
C GLU A 365 -12.40 -14.92 -23.42
N PHE A 366 -11.25 -14.26 -23.50
CA PHE A 366 -10.42 -13.94 -22.34
C PHE A 366 -10.69 -12.50 -21.89
N SER A 367 -10.93 -12.30 -20.60
CA SER A 367 -11.15 -10.98 -19.99
C SER A 367 -10.06 -10.69 -18.97
N ILE A 368 -9.26 -9.66 -19.20
CA ILE A 368 -8.26 -9.12 -18.27
C ILE A 368 -8.89 -7.96 -17.51
N ILE A 369 -8.89 -8.02 -16.18
CA ILE A 369 -9.47 -7.00 -15.31
C ILE A 369 -8.33 -6.37 -14.51
N LEU A 370 -8.10 -5.07 -14.69
CA LEU A 370 -7.06 -4.31 -14.01
C LEU A 370 -7.67 -3.18 -13.14
N PRO A 371 -7.10 -2.88 -11.97
CA PRO A 371 -7.48 -1.69 -11.22
C PRO A 371 -7.10 -0.40 -11.98
N LEU A 372 -7.95 0.62 -11.92
CA LEU A 372 -7.66 1.96 -12.49
C LEU A 372 -6.57 2.70 -11.72
#